data_AF-A0A845WDJ8-F1
#
_entry.id   AF-A0A845WDJ8-F1
#
_cell.length_a   1.000
_cell.length_b   1.000
_cell.length_c   1.000
_cell.angle_alpha   90.00
_cell.angle_beta   90.00
_cell.angle_gamma   90.00
#
_symmetry.space_group_name_H-M   'P 1'
#
loop_
_entity.id
_entity.type
_entity.pdbx_description
1 polymer ?
#
loop_
_entity_poly.entity_id
_entity_poly.type
_entity_poly.pdbx_seq_one_letter_code
_entity_poly.pdbx_strand_id
1 'polypeptide(L)'
;MYQPFLDYLEKELFKRFDLSSQPIPPGLERQVSDRAKHRAIIQSWCYQCPELRKIRYTYMDVGPVSQVFNSVMYPSHCYDIPLLGIDFLAFGKKKILVVLDFQPLFRDEAYQEKYIEPMRVIRDRYQDLAQNLEMKFYDANQYFSKYLLFAKIDSLETVKTEVFEAYKDYLALYWQMVEQAEPLTEPEDIERIVKAQKDYDQYSADRDPAHGLFSSYFGPEWAEQFLYEFLFENAMPLAVSQSQT
;
A
#
# COMPACT_ATOMS: atom_id res chain seq x y z
N MET A 1 -10.98 14.26 -0.04
CA MET A 1 -9.56 14.53 0.29
C MET A 1 -8.67 13.78 -0.68
N TYR A 2 -8.77 12.45 -0.76
CA TYR A 2 -7.84 11.64 -1.56
C TYR A 2 -8.28 11.33 -3.00
N GLN A 3 -9.49 11.73 -3.42
CA GLN A 3 -9.91 11.59 -4.83
C GLN A 3 -8.86 12.08 -5.84
N PRO A 4 -8.19 13.25 -5.69
CA PRO A 4 -7.16 13.68 -6.63
C PRO A 4 -5.93 12.75 -6.69
N PHE A 5 -5.63 12.00 -5.62
CA PHE A 5 -4.55 11.01 -5.60
C PHE A 5 -4.93 9.78 -6.42
N LEU A 6 -6.16 9.30 -6.23
CA LEU A 6 -6.74 8.23 -7.04
C LEU A 6 -6.76 8.61 -8.54
N ASP A 7 -7.31 9.77 -8.87
CA ASP A 7 -7.40 10.25 -10.26
C ASP A 7 -6.02 10.36 -10.91
N TYR A 8 -5.01 10.83 -10.15
CA TYR A 8 -3.64 10.92 -10.63
C TYR A 8 -3.01 9.54 -10.85
N LEU A 9 -3.21 8.61 -9.90
CA LEU A 9 -2.70 7.24 -10.00
C LEU A 9 -3.23 6.56 -11.27
N GLU A 10 -4.54 6.58 -11.45
CA GLU A 10 -5.19 5.97 -12.61
C GLU A 10 -4.67 6.61 -13.90
N LYS A 11 -4.60 7.94 -13.95
CA LYS A 11 -4.08 8.63 -15.13
C LYS A 11 -2.65 8.19 -15.48
N GLU A 12 -1.75 8.11 -14.50
CA GLU A 12 -0.36 7.68 -14.76
C GLU A 12 -0.31 6.21 -15.19
N LEU A 13 -1.03 5.34 -14.48
CA LEU A 13 -1.09 3.90 -14.76
C LEU A 13 -1.58 3.60 -16.19
N PHE A 14 -2.77 4.09 -16.55
CA PHE A 14 -3.38 3.86 -17.86
C PHE A 14 -2.66 4.58 -19.01
N LYS A 15 -1.84 5.59 -18.72
CA LYS A 15 -1.00 6.26 -19.72
C LYS A 15 0.29 5.49 -19.99
N ARG A 16 0.85 4.82 -18.97
CA ARG A 16 2.19 4.22 -19.03
C ARG A 16 2.19 2.74 -19.37
N PHE A 17 1.21 2.00 -18.88
CA PHE A 17 1.21 0.54 -18.96
C PHE A 17 0.01 0.03 -19.76
N ASP A 18 0.20 -1.06 -20.49
CA ASP A 18 -0.89 -1.83 -21.09
C ASP A 18 -1.51 -2.72 -20.00
N LEU A 19 -2.48 -2.15 -19.29
CA LEU A 19 -3.10 -2.78 -18.13
C LEU A 19 -4.17 -3.80 -18.53
N SER A 20 -4.13 -4.95 -17.89
CA SER A 20 -5.24 -5.91 -17.87
C SER A 20 -5.86 -5.98 -16.47
N SER A 21 -7.19 -6.08 -16.40
CA SER A 21 -7.89 -6.22 -15.12
C SER A 21 -7.61 -7.58 -14.50
N GLN A 22 -7.33 -7.60 -13.20
CA GLN A 22 -7.36 -8.83 -12.41
C GLN A 22 -8.73 -8.99 -11.73
N PRO A 23 -9.20 -10.24 -11.56
CA PRO A 23 -10.44 -10.50 -10.84
C PRO A 23 -10.29 -10.12 -9.37
N ILE A 24 -11.31 -9.47 -8.83
CA ILE A 24 -11.49 -9.22 -7.40
C ILE A 24 -12.56 -10.19 -6.91
N PRO A 25 -12.40 -10.84 -5.74
CA PRO A 25 -13.44 -11.71 -5.20
C PRO A 25 -14.80 -10.99 -5.10
N PRO A 26 -15.91 -11.66 -5.45
CA PRO A 26 -17.22 -11.02 -5.49
C PRO A 26 -17.61 -10.37 -4.16
N GLY A 27 -18.02 -9.10 -4.21
CA GLY A 27 -18.41 -8.32 -3.03
C GLY A 27 -17.26 -7.53 -2.39
N LEU A 28 -16.02 -7.68 -2.87
CA LEU A 28 -14.86 -6.92 -2.41
C LEU A 28 -14.48 -5.76 -3.36
N GLU A 29 -15.01 -5.76 -4.59
CA GLU A 29 -14.79 -4.70 -5.58
C GLU A 29 -15.46 -3.39 -5.18
N ARG A 30 -16.65 -3.48 -4.58
CA ARG A 30 -17.38 -2.32 -4.08
C ARG A 30 -18.36 -2.73 -3.00
N GLN A 31 -18.30 -2.05 -1.86
CA GLN A 31 -19.25 -2.26 -0.77
C GLN A 31 -19.79 -0.92 -0.27
N VAL A 32 -21.08 -0.92 0.07
CA VAL A 32 -21.77 0.20 0.70
C VAL A 32 -22.32 -0.27 2.03
N SER A 33 -22.08 0.50 3.09
CA SER A 33 -22.59 0.19 4.41
C SER A 33 -23.26 1.39 5.06
N ASP A 34 -24.44 1.14 5.62
CA ASP A 34 -25.18 2.04 6.50
C ASP A 34 -25.17 1.54 7.96
N ARG A 35 -24.26 0.60 8.30
CA ARG A 35 -24.12 0.01 9.65
C ARG A 35 -23.67 1.04 10.69
N ALA A 36 -22.76 1.92 10.29
CA ALA A 36 -22.28 3.00 11.13
C ALA A 36 -23.21 4.23 11.04
N LYS A 37 -23.00 5.21 11.92
CA LYS A 37 -23.77 6.47 11.91
C LYS A 37 -23.72 7.21 10.56
N HIS A 38 -22.67 6.98 9.78
CA HIS A 38 -22.45 7.61 8.50
C HIS A 38 -22.27 6.52 7.43
N ARG A 39 -22.91 6.73 6.28
CA ARG A 39 -22.77 5.85 5.12
C ARG A 39 -21.31 5.78 4.69
N ALA A 40 -20.79 4.57 4.59
CA ALA A 40 -19.45 4.28 4.11
C ALA A 40 -19.53 3.62 2.74
N ILE A 41 -18.69 4.08 1.81
CA ILE A 41 -18.52 3.46 0.50
C ILE A 41 -17.04 3.11 0.37
N ILE A 42 -16.75 1.86 0.04
CA ILE A 42 -15.40 1.40 -0.32
C ILE A 42 -15.44 0.83 -1.73
N GLN A 43 -14.42 1.14 -2.51
CA GLN A 43 -14.24 0.63 -3.85
C GLN A 43 -12.77 0.24 -4.06
N SER A 44 -12.56 -0.87 -4.75
CA SER A 44 -11.26 -1.46 -4.99
C SER A 44 -11.08 -1.76 -6.46
N TRP A 45 -9.84 -1.68 -6.91
CA TRP A 45 -9.43 -1.97 -8.27
C TRP A 45 -8.18 -2.84 -8.26
N CYS A 46 -8.04 -3.68 -9.28
CA CYS A 46 -6.91 -4.59 -9.41
C CYS A 46 -6.53 -4.76 -10.87
N TYR A 47 -5.27 -4.48 -11.19
CA TYR A 47 -4.72 -4.60 -12.55
C TYR A 47 -3.39 -5.34 -12.53
N GLN A 48 -2.91 -5.69 -13.72
CA GLN A 48 -1.58 -6.22 -13.94
C GLN A 48 -1.03 -5.76 -15.29
N CYS A 49 0.30 -5.75 -15.41
CA CYS A 49 1.06 -5.62 -16.65
C CYS A 49 2.27 -6.56 -16.59
N PRO A 50 3.08 -6.70 -17.66
CA PRO A 50 4.25 -7.59 -17.66
C PRO A 50 5.21 -7.35 -16.48
N GLU A 51 5.43 -6.09 -16.10
CA GLU A 51 6.37 -5.69 -15.05
C GLU A 51 5.76 -5.77 -13.65
N LEU A 52 4.45 -5.57 -13.53
CA LEU A 52 3.72 -5.54 -12.26
C LEU A 52 2.63 -6.60 -12.26
N ARG A 53 2.88 -7.73 -11.59
CA ARG A 53 1.93 -8.84 -11.50
C ARG A 53 0.66 -8.51 -10.75
N LYS A 54 0.60 -7.45 -9.95
CA LYS A 54 -0.60 -7.01 -9.24
C LYS A 54 -0.45 -5.55 -8.83
N ILE A 55 -1.39 -4.73 -9.25
CA ILE A 55 -1.55 -3.33 -8.88
C ILE A 55 -2.92 -3.24 -8.23
N ARG A 56 -2.96 -3.18 -6.90
CA ARG A 56 -4.21 -2.98 -6.18
C ARG A 56 -4.29 -1.59 -5.60
N TYR A 57 -5.48 -1.01 -5.64
CA TYR A 57 -5.77 0.23 -4.92
C TYR A 57 -7.22 0.24 -4.44
N THR A 58 -7.44 0.89 -3.30
CA THR A 58 -8.73 0.96 -2.62
C THR A 58 -8.96 2.38 -2.15
N TYR A 59 -10.16 2.88 -2.39
CA TYR A 59 -10.64 4.16 -1.89
C TYR A 59 -11.89 3.94 -1.03
N MET A 60 -11.83 4.41 0.22
CA MET A 60 -12.98 4.44 1.12
C MET A 60 -13.37 5.90 1.40
N ASP A 61 -14.65 6.20 1.26
CA ASP A 61 -15.24 7.50 1.57
C ASP A 61 -16.40 7.36 2.56
N VAL A 62 -16.25 8.01 3.71
CA VAL A 62 -17.28 8.17 4.75
C VAL A 62 -17.59 9.66 4.93
N GLY A 63 -17.57 10.41 3.81
CA GLY A 63 -17.80 11.84 3.76
C GLY A 63 -16.78 12.61 4.63
N PRO A 64 -17.22 13.53 5.51
CA PRO A 64 -16.30 14.32 6.33
C PRO A 64 -15.68 13.53 7.51
N VAL A 65 -16.08 12.28 7.72
CA VAL A 65 -15.72 11.50 8.93
C VAL A 65 -14.46 10.69 8.73
N SER A 66 -14.34 10.01 7.61
CA SER A 66 -13.17 9.19 7.31
C SER A 66 -12.95 9.08 5.81
N GLN A 67 -11.69 9.06 5.39
CA GLN A 67 -11.30 8.66 4.04
C GLN A 67 -10.05 7.79 4.10
N VAL A 68 -9.98 6.78 3.25
CA VAL A 68 -8.79 5.93 3.08
C VAL A 68 -8.43 5.88 1.60
N PHE A 69 -7.15 6.01 1.30
CA PHE A 69 -6.59 5.66 0.01
C PHE A 69 -5.39 4.74 0.25
N ASN A 70 -5.53 3.48 -0.15
CA ASN A 70 -4.50 2.46 -0.01
C ASN A 70 -4.13 1.94 -1.39
N SER A 71 -2.85 1.70 -1.64
CA SER A 71 -2.38 1.01 -2.84
C SER A 71 -1.11 0.23 -2.57
N VAL A 72 -1.02 -0.96 -3.16
CA VAL A 72 0.23 -1.73 -3.20
C VAL A 72 0.45 -2.23 -4.62
N MET A 73 1.68 -2.07 -5.10
CA MET A 73 2.13 -2.62 -6.38
C MET A 73 3.16 -3.72 -6.16
N TYR A 74 2.88 -4.88 -6.72
CA TYR A 74 3.69 -6.08 -6.66
C TYR A 74 4.40 -6.25 -8.01
N PRO A 75 5.73 -6.13 -8.05
CA PRO A 75 6.52 -6.47 -9.23
C PRO A 75 6.33 -7.93 -9.61
N SER A 76 6.35 -8.24 -10.91
CA SER A 76 6.40 -9.62 -11.38
C SER A 76 7.60 -10.35 -10.79
N HIS A 77 7.49 -11.66 -10.59
CA HIS A 77 8.46 -12.43 -9.80
C HIS A 77 9.87 -12.50 -10.41
N CYS A 78 10.05 -12.06 -11.66
CA CYS A 78 11.36 -11.90 -12.29
C CYS A 78 12.00 -10.53 -12.04
N TYR A 79 11.37 -9.63 -11.29
CA TYR A 79 11.92 -8.32 -10.94
C TYR A 79 12.07 -8.20 -9.42
N ASP A 80 13.26 -7.83 -8.98
CA ASP A 80 13.59 -7.62 -7.55
C ASP A 80 13.26 -6.20 -7.06
N ILE A 81 12.52 -5.40 -7.83
CA ILE A 81 12.09 -4.06 -7.43
C ILE A 81 11.34 -4.11 -6.08
N PRO A 82 11.45 -3.11 -5.20
CA PRO A 82 10.59 -3.01 -4.02
C PRO A 82 9.10 -2.98 -4.36
N LEU A 83 8.24 -3.33 -3.39
CA LEU A 83 6.81 -3.02 -3.53
C LEU A 83 6.62 -1.51 -3.35
N LEU A 84 5.73 -0.90 -4.13
CA LEU A 84 5.28 0.46 -3.82
C LEU A 84 4.12 0.36 -2.83
N GLY A 85 4.28 0.92 -1.63
CA GLY A 85 3.26 0.96 -0.59
C GLY A 85 2.74 2.38 -0.36
N ILE A 86 1.42 2.55 -0.46
CA ILE A 86 0.71 3.80 -0.21
C ILE A 86 -0.41 3.50 0.80
N ASP A 87 -0.42 4.20 1.93
CA ASP A 87 -1.50 4.08 2.91
C ASP A 87 -1.80 5.44 3.55
N PHE A 88 -2.85 6.08 3.05
CA PHE A 88 -3.32 7.39 3.51
C PHE A 88 -4.65 7.25 4.22
N LEU A 89 -4.66 7.50 5.52
CA LEU A 89 -5.88 7.43 6.35
C LEU A 89 -6.20 8.81 6.89
N ALA A 90 -7.46 9.21 6.81
CA ALA A 90 -7.94 10.45 7.40
C ALA A 90 -9.12 10.16 8.31
N PHE A 91 -9.06 10.60 9.55
CA PHE A 91 -10.16 10.57 10.52
C PHE A 91 -10.59 12.02 10.80
N GLY A 92 -11.51 12.50 9.99
CA GLY A 92 -11.87 13.91 9.90
C GLY A 92 -10.78 14.74 9.20
N LYS A 93 -10.72 16.03 9.53
CA LYS A 93 -9.83 17.00 8.85
C LYS A 93 -8.48 17.22 9.53
N LYS A 94 -8.26 16.64 10.72
CA LYS A 94 -7.11 16.94 11.60
C LYS A 94 -6.32 15.72 12.07
N LYS A 95 -6.77 14.51 11.74
CA LYS A 95 -6.08 13.27 12.12
C LYS A 95 -5.82 12.49 10.85
N ILE A 96 -4.71 12.82 10.20
CA ILE A 96 -4.36 12.28 8.90
C ILE A 96 -3.05 11.51 9.09
N LEU A 97 -3.03 10.25 8.70
CA LEU A 97 -1.82 9.41 8.68
C LEU A 97 -1.42 9.21 7.22
N VAL A 98 -0.15 9.47 6.94
CA VAL A 98 0.45 9.31 5.62
C VAL A 98 1.58 8.31 5.74
N VAL A 99 1.49 7.23 4.98
CA VAL A 99 2.56 6.24 4.78
C VAL A 99 2.80 6.12 3.27
N LEU A 100 4.04 6.39 2.84
CA LEU A 100 4.44 6.26 1.44
C LEU A 100 5.88 5.75 1.37
N ASP A 101 6.08 4.60 0.72
CA ASP A 101 7.38 3.93 0.75
C ASP A 101 7.62 3.03 -0.47
N PHE A 102 8.90 2.78 -0.74
CA PHE A 102 9.33 1.62 -1.52
C PHE A 102 9.72 0.55 -0.52
N GLN A 103 8.83 -0.41 -0.31
CA GLN A 103 8.93 -1.43 0.71
C GLN A 103 9.93 -2.50 0.25
N PRO A 104 11.15 -2.55 0.85
CA PRO A 104 12.23 -3.39 0.35
C PRO A 104 11.90 -4.88 0.53
N LEU A 105 12.15 -5.67 -0.51
CA LEU A 105 12.09 -7.13 -0.43
C LEU A 105 13.25 -7.69 0.41
N PHE A 106 14.43 -7.06 0.29
CA PHE A 106 15.67 -7.54 0.89
C PHE A 106 16.42 -6.46 1.66
N ARG A 107 17.33 -6.88 2.53
CA ARG A 107 18.11 -6.01 3.43
C ARG A 107 19.61 -6.01 3.15
N ASP A 108 20.06 -6.80 2.17
CA ASP A 108 21.47 -6.80 1.78
C ASP A 108 21.89 -5.44 1.22
N GLU A 109 23.15 -5.09 1.43
CA GLU A 109 23.70 -3.76 1.14
C GLU A 109 23.53 -3.39 -0.34
N ALA A 110 23.81 -4.33 -1.25
CA ALA A 110 23.66 -4.13 -2.69
C ALA A 110 22.22 -3.79 -3.08
N TYR A 111 21.23 -4.49 -2.50
CA TYR A 111 19.81 -4.17 -2.71
C TYR A 111 19.44 -2.77 -2.22
N GLN A 112 19.91 -2.42 -1.01
CA GLN A 112 19.63 -1.11 -0.41
C GLN A 112 20.25 0.02 -1.22
N GLU A 113 21.49 -0.14 -1.68
CA GLU A 113 22.16 0.81 -2.58
C GLU A 113 21.44 0.97 -3.91
N LYS A 114 21.00 -0.13 -4.52
CA LYS A 114 20.33 -0.13 -5.82
C LYS A 114 18.95 0.52 -5.77
N TYR A 115 18.14 0.17 -4.77
CA TYR A 115 16.71 0.50 -4.78
C TYR A 115 16.25 1.50 -3.73
N ILE A 116 16.95 1.57 -2.58
CA ILE A 116 16.50 2.39 -1.46
C ILE A 116 17.25 3.72 -1.42
N GLU A 117 18.57 3.74 -1.59
CA GLU A 117 19.36 4.99 -1.65
C GLU A 117 18.83 6.06 -2.63
N PRO A 118 18.33 5.72 -3.84
CA PRO A 118 17.79 6.71 -4.76
C PRO A 118 16.65 7.55 -4.17
N MET A 119 15.88 6.99 -3.22
CA MET A 119 14.78 7.69 -2.57
C MET A 119 15.24 8.87 -1.70
N ARG A 120 16.50 8.85 -1.23
CA ARG A 120 17.04 9.86 -0.30
C ARG A 120 16.84 11.29 -0.80
N VAL A 121 17.11 11.51 -2.09
CA VAL A 121 16.99 12.84 -2.73
C VAL A 121 15.56 13.35 -2.69
N ILE A 122 14.58 12.45 -2.83
CA ILE A 122 13.17 12.82 -2.78
C ILE A 122 12.74 13.02 -1.33
N ARG A 123 13.04 12.06 -0.46
CA ARG A 123 12.72 12.13 0.96
C ARG A 123 13.25 13.41 1.61
N ASP A 124 14.47 13.82 1.30
CA ASP A 124 15.09 15.01 1.89
C ASP A 124 14.42 16.34 1.46
N ARG A 125 13.60 16.34 0.40
CA ARG A 125 12.74 17.49 0.04
C ARG A 125 11.46 17.57 0.89
N TYR A 126 11.07 16.46 1.52
CA TYR A 126 9.81 16.31 2.25
C TYR A 126 10.04 15.91 3.72
N GLN A 127 11.01 16.54 4.39
CA GLN A 127 11.41 16.19 5.76
C GLN A 127 10.26 16.29 6.77
N ASP A 128 9.33 17.22 6.58
CA ASP A 128 8.15 17.37 7.44
C ASP A 128 7.17 16.18 7.33
N LEU A 129 7.29 15.39 6.26
CA LEU A 129 6.55 14.14 6.04
C LEU A 129 7.31 12.89 6.53
N ALA A 130 8.54 13.04 7.04
CA ALA A 130 9.37 11.96 7.57
C ALA A 130 9.54 12.11 9.10
N GLN A 131 8.41 12.08 9.82
CA GLN A 131 8.38 12.32 11.26
C GLN A 131 8.89 11.09 12.02
N ASN A 132 9.58 11.32 13.15
CA ASN A 132 10.05 10.25 14.04
C ASN A 132 8.89 9.70 14.90
N LEU A 133 7.93 9.06 14.25
CA LEU A 133 6.77 8.45 14.89
C LEU A 133 7.05 6.99 15.19
N GLU A 134 6.65 6.55 16.38
CA GLU A 134 6.66 5.12 16.71
C GLU A 134 5.64 4.36 15.86
N MET A 135 6.11 3.32 15.16
CA MET A 135 5.25 2.34 14.52
C MET A 135 4.71 1.39 15.58
N LYS A 136 3.44 1.55 15.96
CA LYS A 136 2.82 0.75 17.02
C LYS A 136 2.51 -0.69 16.61
N PHE A 137 2.18 -0.87 15.33
CA PHE A 137 1.71 -2.16 14.79
C PHE A 137 2.77 -2.82 13.91
N TYR A 138 3.62 -2.04 13.28
CA TYR A 138 4.68 -2.51 12.40
C TYR A 138 6.06 -2.51 13.07
N ASP A 139 6.87 -3.50 12.74
CA ASP A 139 8.31 -3.43 12.95
C ASP A 139 8.92 -2.59 11.82
N ALA A 140 9.42 -1.39 12.15
CA ALA A 140 10.06 -0.51 11.18
C ALA A 140 11.27 -1.16 10.47
N ASN A 141 11.82 -2.24 11.02
CA ASN A 141 12.93 -2.98 10.43
C ASN A 141 12.49 -4.12 9.49
N GLN A 142 11.19 -4.31 9.25
CA GLN A 142 10.67 -5.31 8.33
C GLN A 142 9.79 -4.66 7.26
N TYR A 143 10.21 -4.76 6.00
CA TYR A 143 9.53 -4.22 4.81
C TYR A 143 9.30 -2.70 4.75
N PHE A 144 9.88 -1.92 5.66
CA PHE A 144 9.96 -0.47 5.54
C PHE A 144 11.38 0.00 5.21
N SER A 145 11.48 0.95 4.31
CA SER A 145 12.73 1.61 3.95
C SER A 145 13.09 2.69 4.97
N LYS A 146 14.37 3.06 5.02
CA LYS A 146 14.84 4.21 5.82
C LYS A 146 14.42 5.56 5.23
N TYR A 147 13.81 5.58 4.05
CA TYR A 147 13.28 6.76 3.38
C TYR A 147 11.75 6.75 3.26
N LEU A 148 11.08 5.95 4.09
CA LEU A 148 9.65 6.03 4.33
C LEU A 148 9.23 7.46 4.66
N LEU A 149 8.17 7.94 4.01
CA LEU A 149 7.40 9.08 4.51
C LEU A 149 6.34 8.56 5.47
N PHE A 150 6.51 8.87 6.75
CA PHE A 150 5.57 8.53 7.81
C PHE A 150 5.24 9.78 8.61
N ALA A 151 4.01 10.26 8.48
CA ALA A 151 3.60 11.52 9.09
C ALA A 151 2.19 11.48 9.64
N LYS A 152 1.98 12.22 10.73
CA LYS A 152 0.68 12.65 11.20
C LYS A 152 0.49 14.11 10.80
N ILE A 153 -0.54 14.35 10.01
CA ILE A 153 -0.89 15.65 9.47
C ILE A 153 -2.22 16.10 10.07
N ASP A 154 -2.32 17.39 10.37
CA ASP A 154 -3.53 18.02 10.90
C ASP A 154 -4.10 19.13 10.00
N SER A 155 -3.50 19.30 8.82
CA SER A 155 -3.84 20.31 7.81
C SER A 155 -4.24 19.67 6.48
N LEU A 156 -5.45 19.98 6.03
CA LEU A 156 -5.90 19.59 4.68
C LEU A 156 -5.06 20.23 3.57
N GLU A 157 -4.45 21.39 3.83
CA GLU A 157 -3.67 22.06 2.81
C GLU A 157 -2.31 21.38 2.60
N THR A 158 -1.67 20.95 3.68
CA THR A 158 -0.45 20.13 3.60
C THR A 158 -0.70 18.84 2.80
N VAL A 159 -1.89 18.23 2.92
CA VAL A 159 -2.24 17.07 2.09
C VAL A 159 -2.33 17.40 0.61
N LYS A 160 -2.98 18.52 0.25
CA LYS A 160 -3.19 18.88 -1.16
C LYS A 160 -1.93 19.40 -1.85
N THR A 161 -0.99 19.94 -1.08
CA THR A 161 0.26 20.51 -1.58
C THR A 161 1.41 19.54 -1.37
N GLU A 162 1.97 19.51 -0.17
CA GLU A 162 3.20 18.76 0.14
C GLU A 162 3.04 17.24 -0.05
N VAL A 163 1.99 16.62 0.51
CA VAL A 163 1.78 15.17 0.39
C VAL A 163 1.50 14.78 -1.06
N PHE A 164 0.76 15.60 -1.79
CA PHE A 164 0.46 15.33 -3.20
C PHE A 164 1.70 15.45 -4.09
N GLU A 165 2.57 16.43 -3.87
CA GLU A 165 3.82 16.54 -4.63
C GLU A 165 4.82 15.42 -4.24
N ALA A 166 4.91 15.07 -2.96
CA ALA A 166 5.72 13.92 -2.51
C ALA A 166 5.24 12.61 -3.16
N TYR A 167 3.93 12.41 -3.21
CA TYR A 167 3.30 11.28 -3.88
C TYR A 167 3.68 11.19 -5.36
N LYS A 168 3.60 12.30 -6.10
CA LYS A 168 3.99 12.35 -7.52
C LYS A 168 5.46 12.03 -7.72
N ASP A 169 6.33 12.57 -6.87
CA ASP A 169 7.77 12.36 -6.98
C ASP A 169 8.16 10.90 -6.69
N TYR A 170 7.56 10.28 -5.67
CA TYR A 170 7.77 8.86 -5.39
C TYR A 170 7.24 7.98 -6.52
N LEU A 171 6.05 8.29 -7.07
CA LEU A 171 5.54 7.57 -8.25
C LEU A 171 6.49 7.71 -9.44
N ALA A 172 6.95 8.93 -9.74
CA ALA A 172 7.86 9.18 -10.85
C ALA A 172 9.17 8.38 -10.72
N LEU A 173 9.74 8.29 -9.52
CA LEU A 173 10.90 7.45 -9.26
C LEU A 173 10.58 5.95 -9.39
N TYR A 174 9.42 5.52 -8.93
CA TYR A 174 9.01 4.12 -9.05
C TYR A 174 8.85 3.71 -10.51
N TRP A 175 8.25 4.57 -11.33
CA TRP A 175 8.13 4.36 -12.78
C TRP A 175 9.51 4.24 -13.44
N GLN A 176 10.46 5.09 -13.07
CA GLN A 176 11.83 4.98 -13.58
C GLN A 176 12.48 3.65 -13.21
N MET A 177 12.24 3.15 -11.99
CA MET A 177 12.74 1.83 -11.57
C MET A 177 12.12 0.69 -12.38
N VAL A 178 10.80 0.74 -12.60
CA VAL A 178 10.09 -0.26 -13.41
C VAL A 178 10.56 -0.23 -14.87
N GLU A 179 10.72 0.95 -15.46
CA GLU A 179 11.17 1.12 -16.85
C GLU A 179 12.62 0.65 -17.07
N GLN A 180 13.47 0.67 -16.04
CA GLN A 180 14.89 0.28 -16.11
C GLN A 180 15.16 -1.14 -15.60
N ALA A 181 14.13 -1.85 -15.13
CA ALA A 181 14.31 -3.16 -14.54
C ALA A 181 14.53 -4.22 -15.63
N GLU A 182 15.59 -5.00 -15.46
CA GLU A 182 15.88 -6.15 -16.30
C GLU A 182 15.38 -7.43 -15.61
N PRO A 183 14.72 -8.34 -16.32
CA PRO A 183 14.19 -9.56 -15.73
C PRO A 183 15.33 -10.49 -15.31
N LEU A 184 15.27 -10.96 -14.08
CA LEU A 184 16.11 -12.03 -13.56
C LEU A 184 15.66 -13.36 -14.16
N THR A 185 16.63 -14.15 -14.61
CA THR A 185 16.40 -15.43 -15.30
C THR A 185 16.73 -16.65 -14.46
N GLU A 186 17.53 -16.47 -13.39
CA GLU A 186 17.94 -17.57 -12.53
C GLU A 186 16.77 -18.02 -11.63
N PRO A 187 16.44 -19.32 -11.60
CA PRO A 187 15.32 -19.83 -10.79
C PRO A 187 15.43 -19.49 -9.30
N GLU A 188 16.64 -19.51 -8.75
CA GLU A 188 16.88 -19.22 -7.32
C GLU A 188 16.52 -17.77 -6.96
N ASP A 189 16.80 -16.81 -7.86
CA ASP A 189 16.45 -15.41 -7.66
C ASP A 189 14.92 -15.22 -7.71
N ILE A 190 14.26 -15.85 -8.69
CA ILE A 190 12.80 -15.81 -8.84
C ILE A 190 12.13 -16.42 -7.60
N GLU A 191 12.59 -17.58 -7.13
CA GLU A 191 12.07 -18.23 -5.92
C GLU A 191 12.25 -17.36 -4.68
N ARG A 192 13.40 -16.70 -4.54
CA ARG A 192 13.67 -15.76 -3.46
C ARG A 192 12.69 -14.58 -3.47
N ILE A 193 12.37 -14.02 -4.64
CA ILE A 193 11.40 -12.92 -4.80
C ILE A 193 9.98 -13.39 -4.47
N VAL A 194 9.56 -14.54 -4.98
CA VAL A 194 8.26 -15.15 -4.68
C VAL A 194 8.09 -15.30 -3.17
N LYS A 195 9.11 -15.85 -2.49
CA LYS A 195 9.08 -16.01 -1.05
C LYS A 195 8.95 -14.67 -0.33
N ALA A 196 9.76 -13.67 -0.72
CA ALA A 196 9.74 -12.37 -0.07
C ALA A 196 8.39 -11.64 -0.21
N GLN A 197 7.72 -11.74 -1.35
CA GLN A 197 6.37 -11.16 -1.54
C GLN A 197 5.30 -11.88 -0.72
N LYS A 198 5.38 -13.22 -0.58
CA LYS A 198 4.47 -13.98 0.28
C LYS A 198 4.69 -13.67 1.76
N ASP A 199 5.94 -13.58 2.19
CA ASP A 199 6.31 -13.20 3.55
C ASP A 199 5.82 -11.77 3.85
N TYR A 200 5.90 -10.85 2.87
CA TYR A 200 5.34 -9.51 2.98
C TYR A 200 3.83 -9.53 3.21
N ASP A 201 3.07 -10.32 2.44
CA ASP A 201 1.62 -10.44 2.61
C ASP A 201 1.28 -10.92 4.01
N GLN A 202 1.94 -11.99 4.49
CA GLN A 202 1.72 -12.50 5.84
C GLN A 202 2.06 -11.47 6.92
N TYR A 203 3.25 -10.86 6.83
CA TYR A 203 3.70 -9.84 7.77
C TYR A 203 2.73 -8.66 7.87
N SER A 204 2.22 -8.22 6.72
CA SER A 204 1.33 -7.08 6.61
C SER A 204 -0.07 -7.40 7.09
N ALA A 205 -0.60 -8.60 6.80
CA ALA A 205 -1.89 -9.05 7.31
C ALA A 205 -1.90 -9.18 8.84
N ASP A 206 -0.84 -9.75 9.43
CA ASP A 206 -0.72 -9.91 10.89
C ASP A 206 -0.72 -8.57 11.65
N ARG A 207 -0.37 -7.48 10.96
CA ARG A 207 -0.10 -6.16 11.56
C ARG A 207 -0.98 -5.04 11.03
N ASP A 208 -1.92 -5.34 10.13
CA ASP A 208 -2.76 -4.34 9.48
C ASP A 208 -3.60 -3.56 10.51
N PRO A 209 -3.34 -2.26 10.73
CA PRO A 209 -4.12 -1.46 11.66
C PRO A 209 -5.52 -1.13 11.11
N ALA A 210 -5.76 -1.34 9.80
CA ALA A 210 -7.01 -1.01 9.14
C ALA A 210 -8.11 -2.07 9.32
N HIS A 211 -7.77 -3.31 9.70
CA HIS A 211 -8.75 -4.37 9.92
C HIS A 211 -9.85 -3.98 10.93
N GLY A 212 -9.50 -3.30 12.03
CA GLY A 212 -10.47 -2.79 13.00
C GLY A 212 -11.37 -1.68 12.44
N LEU A 213 -10.81 -0.84 11.54
CA LEU A 213 -11.56 0.20 10.85
C LEU A 213 -12.59 -0.42 9.90
N PHE A 214 -12.16 -1.34 9.04
CA PHE A 214 -13.05 -2.02 8.09
C PHE A 214 -14.12 -2.83 8.81
N SER A 215 -13.76 -3.54 9.88
CA SER A 215 -14.72 -4.31 10.70
C SER A 215 -15.83 -3.42 11.27
N SER A 216 -15.51 -2.20 11.67
CA SER A 216 -16.50 -1.26 12.24
C SER A 216 -17.52 -0.78 11.20
N TYR A 217 -17.10 -0.60 9.95
CA TYR A 217 -17.96 -0.11 8.87
C TYR A 217 -18.68 -1.25 8.14
N PHE A 218 -17.99 -2.34 7.81
CA PHE A 218 -18.49 -3.37 6.88
C PHE A 218 -18.80 -4.71 7.54
N GLY A 219 -18.47 -4.87 8.83
CA GLY A 219 -18.64 -6.11 9.58
C GLY A 219 -17.37 -6.98 9.57
N PRO A 220 -17.18 -7.82 10.60
CA PRO A 220 -15.96 -8.59 10.78
C PRO A 220 -15.74 -9.61 9.66
N GLU A 221 -16.80 -10.27 9.18
CA GLU A 221 -16.68 -11.29 8.13
C GLU A 221 -16.18 -10.68 6.82
N TRP A 222 -16.75 -9.54 6.42
CA TRP A 222 -16.31 -8.83 5.21
C TRP A 222 -14.88 -8.30 5.36
N ALA A 223 -14.52 -7.77 6.54
CA ALA A 223 -13.19 -7.24 6.79
C ALA A 223 -12.11 -8.32 6.78
N GLU A 224 -12.42 -9.53 7.24
CA GLU A 224 -11.52 -10.69 7.18
C GLU A 224 -11.32 -11.16 5.74
N GLN A 225 -12.40 -11.32 4.97
CA GLN A 225 -12.31 -11.63 3.54
C GLN A 225 -11.53 -10.57 2.76
N PHE A 226 -11.78 -9.29 3.05
CA PHE A 226 -11.07 -8.19 2.41
C PHE A 226 -9.56 -8.23 2.69
N LEU A 227 -9.17 -8.57 3.93
CA LEU A 227 -7.78 -8.67 4.34
C LEU A 227 -7.06 -9.84 3.64
N TYR A 228 -7.61 -11.05 3.72
CA TYR A 228 -6.92 -12.27 3.30
C TYR A 228 -7.20 -12.70 1.86
N GLU A 229 -8.29 -12.25 1.24
CA GLU A 229 -8.63 -12.63 -0.14
C GLU A 229 -8.31 -11.51 -1.15
N PHE A 230 -8.07 -10.28 -0.69
CA PHE A 230 -7.76 -9.15 -1.59
C PHE A 230 -6.48 -8.38 -1.22
N LEU A 231 -6.39 -7.83 0.00
CA LEU A 231 -5.23 -7.00 0.38
C LEU A 231 -3.94 -7.81 0.42
N PHE A 232 -3.97 -8.98 1.06
CA PHE A 232 -2.79 -9.84 1.25
C PHE A 232 -3.15 -11.29 0.93
N GLU A 233 -3.36 -11.57 -0.36
CA GLU A 233 -3.93 -12.84 -0.86
C GLU A 233 -3.06 -14.08 -0.59
N ASN A 234 -1.78 -13.91 -0.25
CA ASN A 234 -0.90 -15.01 0.14
C ASN A 234 -0.80 -15.21 1.65
N ALA A 235 -1.44 -14.35 2.45
CA ALA A 235 -1.48 -14.48 3.90
C ALA A 235 -2.53 -15.51 4.32
N MET A 236 -2.26 -16.20 5.42
CA MET A 236 -3.21 -17.09 6.08
C MET A 236 -3.62 -16.50 7.42
N PRO A 237 -4.90 -16.62 7.82
CA PRO A 237 -5.32 -16.27 9.17
C PRO A 237 -4.50 -17.06 10.19
N LEU A 238 -4.05 -16.39 11.24
CA LEU A 238 -3.46 -17.08 12.39
C LEU A 238 -4.50 -18.06 12.93
N ALA A 239 -4.12 -19.33 13.04
CA ALA A 239 -5.01 -20.35 13.60
C ALA A 239 -5.49 -19.87 14.98
N VAL A 240 -6.80 -19.69 15.14
CA VAL A 240 -7.38 -19.37 16.43
C VAL A 240 -7.07 -20.54 17.34
N SER A 241 -6.11 -20.38 18.25
CA SER A 241 -5.96 -21.30 19.37
C SER A 241 -7.27 -21.26 20.13
N GLN A 242 -8.11 -22.27 19.90
CA GLN A 242 -9.32 -22.49 20.69
C GLN A 242 -8.86 -22.61 22.14
N SER A 243 -9.03 -21.51 22.89
CA SER A 243 -8.92 -21.53 24.33
C SER A 243 -9.92 -22.56 24.82
N GLN A 244 -9.39 -23.71 25.25
CA GLN A 244 -10.16 -24.76 25.90
C GLN A 244 -10.91 -24.13 27.06
N THR A 245 -12.24 -24.14 26.95
CA THR A 245 -13.18 -23.88 28.05
C THR A 245 -13.03 -24.89 29.16
#